data_AF-A0A379X243-F1
#
_entry.id   AF-A0A379X243-F1
#
_cell.length_a   1.000
_cell.length_b   1.000
_cell.length_c   1.000
_cell.angle_alpha   90.00
_cell.angle_beta   90.00
_cell.angle_gamma   90.00
#
_symmetry.space_group_name_H-M   'P 1'
#
loop_
_entity.id
_entity.type
_entity.pdbx_description
1 polymer ?
#
loop_
_entity_poly.entity_id
_entity_poly.type
_entity_poly.pdbx_seq_one_letter_code
_entity_poly.pdbx_strand_id
1 'polypeptide(L)'
;MTGSDGKIYITDTTRNLLFSGSAEPNSKIEIIINGLNVGEVWVNDKGHWQMPVNPLYFTEGQLDITVKSTDRAGNVNQEKYSIWVDTHIPGIYQRA
;
A
#
# COMPACT_ATOMS: atom_id res chain seq x y z
N MET A 1 10.34 2.23 6.40
CA MET A 1 11.27 1.83 7.47
C MET A 1 10.51 0.91 8.41
N THR A 2 11.02 -0.29 8.72
CA THR A 2 10.41 -1.21 9.70
C THR A 2 10.82 -0.77 11.11
N GLY A 3 9.84 -0.57 11.99
CA GLY A 3 10.09 -0.39 13.42
C GLY A 3 10.57 -1.70 14.06
N SER A 4 11.19 -1.61 15.23
CA SER A 4 11.68 -2.76 16.00
C SER A 4 10.57 -3.70 16.52
N ASP A 5 9.31 -3.33 16.28
CA ASP A 5 8.09 -4.06 16.62
C ASP A 5 7.53 -4.89 15.44
N GLY A 6 8.25 -4.94 14.31
CA GLY A 6 7.82 -5.64 13.11
C GLY A 6 6.76 -4.89 12.30
N LYS A 7 6.42 -3.65 12.66
CA LYS A 7 5.48 -2.81 11.92
C LYS A 7 6.22 -1.98 10.87
N ILE A 8 5.54 -1.71 9.76
CA ILE A 8 6.00 -0.76 8.75
C ILE A 8 5.40 0.58 9.09
N TYR A 9 6.25 1.59 9.31
CA TYR A 9 5.83 2.96 9.56
C TYR A 9 5.89 3.81 8.30
N ILE A 10 4.84 4.57 8.06
CA ILE A 10 4.76 5.62 7.04
C ILE A 10 4.60 6.96 7.74
N THR A 11 5.56 7.85 7.52
CA THR A 11 5.60 9.17 8.18
C THR A 11 5.46 10.32 7.20
N ASP A 12 5.65 10.09 5.90
CA ASP A 12 5.45 11.07 4.83
C ASP A 12 4.23 10.66 3.98
N THR A 13 3.14 11.40 4.17
CA THR A 13 1.89 11.29 3.40
C THR A 13 1.68 12.53 2.52
N THR A 14 2.73 13.32 2.26
CA THR A 14 2.61 14.53 1.42
C THR A 14 2.69 14.23 -0.08
N ARG A 15 3.05 13.00 -0.44
CA ARG A 15 3.25 12.54 -1.82
C ARG A 15 2.74 11.13 -2.01
N ASN A 16 2.35 10.80 -3.24
CA ASN A 16 1.95 9.44 -3.60
C ASN A 16 3.03 8.43 -3.20
N LEU A 17 2.58 7.32 -2.63
CA LEU A 17 3.46 6.19 -2.33
C LEU A 17 3.36 5.18 -3.47
N LEU A 18 4.50 4.69 -3.93
CA LEU A 18 4.56 3.70 -4.99
C LEU A 18 4.42 2.31 -4.38
N PHE A 19 3.29 1.65 -4.64
CA PHE A 19 3.13 0.24 -4.32
C PHE A 19 3.65 -0.58 -5.48
N SER A 20 4.35 -1.67 -5.21
CA SER A 20 4.93 -2.52 -6.25
C SER A 20 4.98 -3.96 -5.79
N GLY A 21 4.93 -4.88 -6.74
CA GLY A 21 5.06 -6.30 -6.46
C GLY A 21 5.16 -7.14 -7.72
N SER A 22 4.94 -8.43 -7.54
CA SER A 22 4.90 -9.42 -8.61
C SER A 22 3.63 -10.25 -8.54
N ALA A 23 3.11 -10.64 -9.69
CA ALA A 23 2.06 -11.65 -9.82
C ALA A 23 2.10 -12.24 -11.23
N GLU A 24 1.13 -13.08 -11.58
CA GLU A 24 1.05 -13.66 -12.92
C GLU A 24 1.00 -12.56 -14.00
N PRO A 25 1.83 -12.64 -15.07
CA PRO A 25 1.79 -11.68 -16.16
C PRO A 25 0.39 -11.51 -16.73
N ASN A 26 0.02 -10.27 -17.05
CA ASN A 26 -1.30 -9.93 -17.59
C ASN A 26 -2.50 -10.21 -16.66
N SER A 27 -2.27 -10.50 -15.38
CA SER A 27 -3.32 -10.47 -14.36
C SER A 27 -3.65 -9.03 -13.94
N LYS A 28 -4.82 -8.83 -13.34
CA LYS A 28 -5.25 -7.55 -12.78
C LYS A 28 -5.01 -7.51 -11.29
N ILE A 29 -4.36 -6.47 -10.79
CA ILE A 29 -4.23 -6.18 -9.37
C ILE A 29 -5.31 -5.18 -8.95
N GLU A 30 -6.00 -5.46 -7.86
CA GLU A 30 -6.88 -4.53 -7.13
C GLU A 30 -6.24 -4.25 -5.77
N ILE A 31 -6.08 -2.97 -5.40
CA ILE A 31 -5.59 -2.58 -4.06
C ILE A 31 -6.75 -2.00 -3.26
N ILE A 32 -6.93 -2.51 -2.05
CA ILE A 32 -7.95 -2.08 -1.11
C ILE A 32 -7.27 -1.63 0.17
N ILE A 33 -7.62 -0.45 0.67
CA ILE A 33 -7.12 0.09 1.94
C ILE A 33 -8.32 0.38 2.84
N ASN A 34 -8.34 -0.20 4.05
CA ASN A 34 -9.43 -0.08 5.01
C ASN A 34 -10.81 -0.39 4.40
N GLY A 35 -10.87 -1.37 3.48
CA GLY A 35 -12.09 -1.79 2.80
C GLY A 35 -12.48 -0.96 1.57
N LEU A 36 -11.77 0.14 1.27
CA LEU A 36 -12.00 0.96 0.09
C LEU A 36 -11.07 0.53 -1.07
N ASN A 37 -11.62 0.26 -2.25
CA ASN A 37 -10.80 0.08 -3.46
C ASN A 37 -10.16 1.43 -3.83
N VAL A 38 -8.82 1.46 -3.87
CA VAL A 38 -8.03 2.66 -4.13
C VAL A 38 -7.43 2.71 -5.53
N GLY A 39 -7.59 1.62 -6.31
CA GLY A 39 -7.12 1.55 -7.68
C GLY A 39 -6.85 0.13 -8.15
N GLU A 40 -6.66 0.04 -9.48
CA GLU A 40 -6.32 -1.19 -10.17
C GLU A 40 -5.14 -0.97 -11.10
N VAL A 41 -4.32 -2.01 -11.29
CA VAL A 41 -3.20 -1.99 -12.23
C VAL A 41 -3.01 -3.34 -12.89
N TRP A 42 -2.60 -3.35 -14.16
CA TRP A 42 -2.25 -4.57 -14.88
C TRP A 42 -0.81 -4.98 -14.59
N VAL A 43 -0.60 -6.27 -14.37
CA VAL A 43 0.74 -6.85 -14.28
C VAL A 43 1.34 -6.92 -15.68
N ASN A 44 2.56 -6.40 -15.84
CA ASN A 44 3.23 -6.42 -17.13
C ASN A 44 3.66 -7.83 -17.54
N ASP A 45 4.13 -7.98 -18.78
CA ASP A 45 4.55 -9.26 -19.35
C ASP A 45 5.73 -9.93 -18.62
N LYS A 46 6.43 -9.18 -17.77
CA LYS A 46 7.53 -9.68 -16.93
C LYS A 46 7.07 -10.08 -15.53
N GLY A 47 5.77 -9.99 -15.23
CA GLY A 47 5.22 -10.35 -13.93
C GLY A 47 5.39 -9.27 -12.86
N HIS A 48 5.64 -8.02 -13.25
CA HIS A 48 5.81 -6.90 -12.32
C HIS A 48 4.68 -5.87 -12.46
N TRP A 49 4.33 -5.23 -11.34
CA TRP A 49 3.37 -4.13 -11.32
C TRP A 49 3.84 -3.02 -10.39
N GLN A 50 3.41 -1.80 -10.69
CA GLN A 50 3.64 -0.61 -9.87
C GLN A 50 2.40 0.28 -9.94
N MET A 51 1.95 0.80 -8.79
CA MET A 51 0.81 1.70 -8.72
C MET A 51 1.09 2.84 -7.72
N PRO A 52 1.06 4.10 -8.16
CA PRO A 52 1.07 5.22 -7.23
C PRO A 52 -0.26 5.29 -6.49
N VAL A 53 -0.21 5.25 -5.16
CA VAL A 53 -1.38 5.34 -4.28
C VAL A 53 -1.41 6.73 -3.66
N ASN A 54 -2.58 7.39 -3.77
CA ASN A 54 -2.77 8.74 -3.26
C ASN A 54 -2.77 8.74 -1.72
N PRO A 55 -2.09 9.70 -1.05
CA PRO A 55 -2.08 9.76 0.40
C PRO A 55 -3.42 10.00 1.08
N LEU A 56 -4.44 10.44 0.35
CA LEU A 56 -5.80 10.59 0.88
C LEU A 56 -6.37 9.27 1.43
N TYR A 57 -5.81 8.13 1.02
CA TYR A 57 -6.18 6.81 1.51
C TYR A 57 -5.43 6.39 2.79
N PHE A 58 -4.47 7.21 3.25
CA PHE A 58 -3.65 6.91 4.43
C PHE A 58 -4.16 7.68 5.65
N THR A 59 -5.03 7.03 6.43
CA THR A 59 -5.44 7.53 7.74
C THR A 59 -4.36 7.26 8.79
N GLU A 60 -4.22 8.17 9.76
CA GLU A 60 -3.37 7.99 10.93
C GLU A 60 -3.74 6.68 11.67
N GLY A 61 -2.72 5.98 12.18
CA GLY A 61 -2.88 4.68 12.84
C GLY A 61 -2.72 3.49 11.88
N GLN A 62 -3.35 2.36 12.23
CA GLN A 62 -3.26 1.14 11.42
C GLN A 62 -4.06 1.25 10.12
N LEU A 63 -3.44 0.87 9.02
CA LEU A 63 -4.10 0.61 7.74
C LEU A 63 -4.04 -0.87 7.41
N ASP A 64 -5.19 -1.43 7.06
CA ASP A 64 -5.30 -2.78 6.53
C ASP A 64 -5.34 -2.72 5.00
N ILE A 65 -4.29 -3.24 4.39
CA ILE A 65 -4.12 -3.29 2.94
C ILE A 65 -4.45 -4.71 2.48
N THR A 66 -5.31 -4.81 1.49
CA THR A 66 -5.60 -6.03 0.77
C THR A 66 -5.17 -5.86 -0.68
N VAL A 67 -4.37 -6.79 -1.18
CA VAL A 67 -3.99 -6.86 -2.60
C VAL A 67 -4.66 -8.09 -3.18
N LYS A 68 -5.50 -7.92 -4.20
CA LYS A 68 -6.08 -9.04 -4.95
C LYS A 68 -5.48 -9.11 -6.33
N SER A 69 -5.17 -10.31 -6.79
CA SER A 69 -4.81 -10.58 -8.17
C SER A 69 -5.89 -11.43 -8.84
N THR A 70 -6.36 -11.02 -10.01
CA THR A 70 -7.30 -11.79 -10.84
C THR A 70 -6.63 -12.18 -12.15
N ASP A 71 -6.49 -13.47 -12.42
CA ASP A 71 -5.93 -13.96 -13.67
C ASP A 71 -6.92 -13.79 -14.86
N ARG A 72 -6.49 -14.18 -16.06
CA ARG A 72 -7.33 -14.08 -17.26
C ARG A 72 -8.52 -15.05 -17.27
N ALA A 73 -8.45 -16.13 -16.50
CA ALA A 73 -9.53 -17.10 -16.36
C ALA A 73 -10.55 -16.69 -15.27
N GLY A 74 -10.25 -15.64 -14.50
CA GLY A 74 -11.08 -15.14 -13.41
C GLY A 74 -10.77 -15.75 -12.04
N ASN A 75 -9.67 -16.50 -11.90
CA ASN A 75 -9.24 -16.98 -10.58
C ASN A 75 -8.70 -15.81 -9.75
N VAL A 76 -9.06 -15.77 -8.47
CA VAL A 76 -8.69 -14.68 -7.57
C VAL A 76 -7.81 -15.19 -6.44
N ASN A 77 -6.66 -14.55 -6.26
CA ASN A 77 -5.82 -14.69 -5.07
C ASN A 77 -5.82 -13.37 -4.28
N GLN A 78 -5.58 -13.46 -2.98
CA GLN A 78 -5.57 -12.31 -2.09
C GLN A 78 -4.45 -12.41 -1.05
N GLU A 79 -3.77 -11.29 -0.83
CA GLU A 79 -2.82 -11.09 0.27
C GLU A 79 -3.26 -9.91 1.15
N LYS A 80 -2.87 -9.96 2.43
CA LYS A 80 -3.19 -8.94 3.43
C LYS A 80 -1.94 -8.45 4.12
N TYR A 81 -1.88 -7.14 4.31
CA TYR A 81 -0.79 -6.43 4.98
C TYR A 81 -1.38 -5.43 5.96
N SER A 82 -0.64 -5.16 7.04
CA SER A 82 -0.98 -4.07 7.96
C SER A 82 0.23 -3.15 8.12
N ILE A 83 0.00 -1.86 7.97
CA ILE A 83 1.02 -0.82 8.13
C ILE A 83 0.51 0.23 9.13
N TRP A 84 1.42 0.98 9.73
CA TRP A 84 1.08 2.07 10.64
C TRP A 84 1.49 3.40 10.01
N VAL A 85 0.56 4.33 9.96
CA VAL A 85 0.81 5.72 9.58
C VAL A 85 0.97 6.52 10.86
N ASP A 86 2.11 7.19 10.98
CA ASP A 86 2.37 8.14 12.06
C ASP A 86 2.95 9.41 11.46
N THR A 87 2.10 10.42 11.26
CA THR A 87 2.50 11.71 10.69
C THR A 87 2.97 12.71 11.75
N HIS A 88 2.94 12.34 13.04
CA HIS A 88 3.39 13.20 14.11
C HIS A 88 4.91 13.22 14.16
N ILE A 89 5.51 14.28 13.63
CA ILE A 89 6.94 14.55 13.82
C ILE A 89 7.16 14.87 15.31
N PRO A 90 7.89 14.04 16.09
CA PRO A 90 8.22 14.39 17.45
C PRO A 90 9.31 15.47 17.42
N GLY A 91 8.92 16.74 17.58
CA GLY A 91 9.86 17.83 17.84
C GLY A 91 9.70 19.10 17.00
N ILE A 92 8.68 19.90 17.31
CA ILE A 92 8.80 21.37 17.26
C ILE A 92 8.32 21.97 18.59
N TYR A 93 8.97 21.54 19.67
CA TYR A 93 9.12 22.36 20.88
C TYR A 93 10.61 22.42 21.20
N GLN A 94 11.37 23.11 20.34
CA GLN A 94 12.68 23.62 20.78
C GLN A 94 12.37 24.74 21.77
N ARG A 95 12.77 24.52 23.03
CA ARG A 95 12.70 25.53 24.08
C ARG A 95 13.44 26.79 23.63
N ALA A 96 12.76 27.94 23.73
CA ALA A 96 13.36 29.23 24.04
C ALA A 96 12.33 30.00 24.88
#